data_AF-K5BFT3-F1
#
_entry.id   AF-K5BFT3-F1
#
_cell.length_a   1.000
_cell.length_b   1.000
_cell.length_c   1.000
_cell.angle_alpha   90.00
_cell.angle_beta   90.00
_cell.angle_gamma   90.00
#
_symmetry.space_group_name_H-M   'P 1'
#
loop_
_entity.id
_entity.type
_entity.pdbx_description
1 polymer ?
#
loop_
_entity_poly.entity_id
_entity_poly.type
_entity_poly.pdbx_seq_one_letter_code
_entity_poly.pdbx_strand_id
1 'polypeptide(L)'
;MISSEEDDAENRVRASVTVYGYGTGYGDGAGPAFPSIVSGDVDGEPIGWGALGALAADPSDPDRLFTATDSAYGPARILGVDVSRKPAVIDTALVITDDGRPVTLDIEGLAARPDSGFVLAVEGEDGDENQVVYVGADGGIERRVFLPSDIAARVGGQGFEGVALDGDRVWVAVQRELDGDPEGLVRIGRYNPDDDTWEWFGYQLDTTDVADDWIGVSELTIHDGALLVLERDKLNGPDARVKAIYRVALPDGPGVPSADETPRALPKTLARNLLPDLQATNGFVQEKVEGLAVAGNGRLYLVTDNDGLDDANGETQFFDLGPAEDALAG
;
A
#
# COMPACT_ATOMS: atom_id res chain seq x y z
N MET A 1 -10.98 -2.32 25.61
CA MET A 1 -10.15 -1.11 25.75
C MET A 1 -8.84 -1.45 25.10
N ILE A 2 -8.44 -0.67 24.10
CA ILE A 2 -7.08 -0.72 23.57
C ILE A 2 -6.42 0.57 24.05
N SER A 3 -5.21 0.46 24.57
CA SER A 3 -4.42 1.60 25.07
C SER A 3 -3.18 1.69 24.20
N SER A 4 -2.98 2.84 23.57
CA SER A 4 -1.68 3.25 23.05
C SER A 4 -1.11 4.23 24.06
N GLU A 5 -0.05 3.81 24.76
CA GLU A 5 0.53 4.56 25.88
C GLU A 5 1.58 5.59 25.42
N GLU A 6 2.04 5.49 24.18
CA GLU A 6 3.04 6.40 23.61
C GLU A 6 2.43 7.80 23.38
N ASP A 7 3.15 8.85 23.79
CA ASP A 7 2.77 10.25 23.59
C ASP A 7 3.99 11.03 23.07
N ASP A 8 4.15 11.05 21.74
CA ASP A 8 5.16 11.82 21.04
C ASP A 8 4.51 12.92 20.18
N ALA A 9 4.35 14.09 20.79
CA ALA A 9 3.75 15.24 20.14
C ALA A 9 4.60 15.81 18.97
N GLU A 10 5.91 15.55 18.92
CA GLU A 10 6.77 16.00 17.82
C GLU A 10 6.45 15.19 16.55
N ASN A 11 6.22 13.88 16.72
CA ASN A 11 5.77 12.97 15.66
C ASN A 11 4.24 12.88 15.54
N ARG A 12 3.51 13.78 16.22
CA ARG A 12 2.04 13.87 16.24
C ARG A 12 1.34 12.59 16.73
N VAL A 13 2.06 11.69 17.39
CA VAL A 13 1.50 10.53 18.11
C VAL A 13 1.01 10.99 19.46
N ARG A 14 -0.24 10.68 19.81
CA ARG A 14 -0.81 11.01 21.12
C ARG A 14 -1.26 9.74 21.82
N ALA A 15 -1.02 9.68 23.13
CA ALA A 15 -1.57 8.62 23.95
C ALA A 15 -3.10 8.58 23.79
N SER A 16 -3.61 7.39 23.46
CA SER A 16 -5.01 7.21 23.13
C SER A 16 -5.60 6.02 23.89
N VAL A 17 -6.83 6.20 24.36
CA VAL A 17 -7.61 5.14 25.00
C VAL A 17 -8.88 4.95 24.20
N THR A 18 -8.94 3.84 23.45
CA THR A 18 -10.14 3.49 22.70
C THR A 18 -11.05 2.64 23.57
N VAL A 19 -12.21 3.20 23.92
CA VAL A 19 -13.23 2.56 24.75
C VAL A 19 -14.34 2.00 23.87
N TYR A 20 -14.46 0.68 23.80
CA TYR A 20 -15.58 0.00 23.17
C TYR A 20 -16.71 -0.22 24.17
N GLY A 21 -17.95 0.04 23.74
CA GLY A 21 -19.15 -0.12 24.55
C GLY A 21 -20.08 -1.21 24.01
N TYR A 22 -20.92 -1.75 24.89
CA TYR A 22 -22.05 -2.62 24.55
C TYR A 22 -23.36 -1.91 24.87
N GLY A 23 -24.36 -1.97 23.98
CA GLY A 23 -25.66 -1.33 24.17
C GLY A 23 -26.60 -1.54 22.99
N THR A 24 -27.87 -1.18 23.11
CA THR A 24 -28.90 -1.37 22.07
C THR A 24 -28.62 -0.59 20.77
N GLY A 25 -27.74 0.41 20.80
CA GLY A 25 -27.21 1.09 19.59
C GLY A 25 -26.10 0.32 18.87
N TYR A 26 -25.63 -0.79 19.46
CA TYR A 26 -24.58 -1.70 18.97
C TYR A 26 -25.04 -3.17 19.09
N GLY A 27 -26.37 -3.40 19.13
CA GLY A 27 -27.00 -4.72 19.29
C GLY A 27 -27.70 -5.15 18.00
N ASP A 28 -27.62 -6.45 17.70
CA ASP A 28 -28.13 -7.17 16.52
C ASP A 28 -27.90 -6.46 15.16
N GLY A 29 -26.75 -6.77 14.55
CA GLY A 29 -26.40 -6.37 13.18
C GLY A 29 -25.43 -5.19 13.06
N ALA A 30 -25.20 -4.44 14.14
CA ALA A 30 -24.24 -3.32 14.21
C ALA A 30 -23.12 -3.64 15.21
N GLY A 31 -22.38 -4.72 14.97
CA GLY A 31 -21.19 -5.08 15.76
C GLY A 31 -20.20 -3.90 15.87
N PRO A 32 -19.21 -3.97 16.78
CA PRO A 32 -18.28 -2.87 16.97
C PRO A 32 -17.57 -2.53 15.65
N ALA A 33 -17.40 -1.24 15.35
CA ALA A 33 -16.74 -0.77 14.13
C ALA A 33 -15.24 -1.13 14.06
N PHE A 34 -14.67 -1.57 15.19
CA PHE A 34 -13.29 -2.00 15.33
C PHE A 34 -13.19 -3.21 16.28
N PRO A 35 -12.29 -4.18 16.06
CA PRO A 35 -11.34 -4.26 14.93
C PRO A 35 -12.05 -4.44 13.59
N SER A 36 -11.49 -3.88 12.52
CA SER A 36 -12.00 -4.04 11.15
C SER A 36 -11.32 -5.17 10.37
N ILE A 37 -10.15 -5.62 10.85
CA ILE A 37 -9.45 -6.83 10.43
C ILE A 37 -8.93 -7.59 11.66
N VAL A 38 -8.95 -8.92 11.63
CA VAL A 38 -8.51 -9.77 12.74
C VAL A 38 -7.70 -10.97 12.26
N SER A 39 -6.90 -11.54 13.16
CA SER A 39 -6.31 -12.86 12.93
C SER A 39 -7.38 -13.95 13.00
N GLY A 40 -7.32 -14.90 12.07
CA GLY A 40 -7.85 -16.24 12.23
C GLY A 40 -6.85 -17.15 12.96
N ASP A 41 -7.26 -18.39 13.20
CA ASP A 41 -6.40 -19.42 13.81
C ASP A 41 -5.99 -20.44 12.74
N VAL A 42 -4.69 -20.76 12.69
CA VAL A 42 -4.13 -21.87 11.92
C VAL A 42 -3.58 -22.90 12.90
N ASP A 43 -4.08 -24.14 12.82
CA ASP A 43 -3.72 -25.21 13.75
C ASP A 43 -3.91 -24.86 15.24
N GLY A 44 -4.85 -23.97 15.53
CA GLY A 44 -5.19 -23.53 16.89
C GLY A 44 -4.33 -22.39 17.45
N GLU A 45 -3.48 -21.78 16.62
CA GLU A 45 -2.67 -20.61 16.96
C GLU A 45 -3.05 -19.41 16.08
N PRO A 46 -3.18 -18.19 16.63
CA PRO A 46 -3.36 -16.99 15.83
C PRO A 46 -2.16 -16.72 14.91
N ILE A 47 -2.44 -16.20 13.73
CA ILE A 47 -1.43 -15.64 12.84
C ILE A 47 -0.98 -14.29 13.41
N GLY A 48 0.30 -14.14 13.77
CA GLY A 48 0.84 -12.84 14.14
C GLY A 48 0.93 -11.91 12.93
N TRP A 49 0.43 -10.69 13.03
CA TRP A 49 0.44 -9.71 11.93
C TRP A 49 0.50 -8.29 12.48
N GLY A 50 0.84 -7.37 11.60
CA GLY A 50 0.97 -5.94 11.81
C GLY A 50 1.73 -5.36 10.62
N ALA A 51 1.86 -4.05 10.63
CA ALA A 51 2.54 -3.27 9.61
C ALA A 51 2.20 -3.71 8.16
N LEU A 52 0.92 -3.51 7.81
CA LEU A 52 0.35 -4.01 6.55
C LEU A 52 0.54 -2.96 5.46
N GLY A 53 1.59 -3.11 4.65
CA GLY A 53 2.02 -2.13 3.63
C GLY A 53 1.41 -2.29 2.24
N ALA A 54 0.57 -3.31 1.99
CA ALA A 54 0.07 -3.55 0.61
C ALA A 54 -1.27 -4.29 0.55
N LEU A 55 -1.99 -4.17 -0.59
CA LEU A 55 -3.14 -5.03 -0.91
C LEU A 55 -3.15 -5.51 -2.36
N ALA A 56 -3.46 -6.79 -2.57
CA ALA A 56 -3.74 -7.37 -3.87
C ALA A 56 -5.04 -8.15 -3.89
N ALA A 57 -5.77 -8.12 -5.00
CA ALA A 57 -6.89 -9.03 -5.23
C ALA A 57 -6.40 -10.45 -5.52
N ASP A 58 -7.09 -11.47 -5.00
CA ASP A 58 -6.90 -12.83 -5.47
C ASP A 58 -7.58 -13.01 -6.85
N PRO A 59 -6.84 -13.39 -7.92
CA PRO A 59 -7.44 -13.58 -9.23
C PRO A 59 -8.37 -14.80 -9.31
N SER A 60 -8.33 -15.70 -8.32
CA SER A 60 -9.08 -16.96 -8.29
C SER A 60 -10.30 -16.93 -7.37
N ASP A 61 -10.40 -15.95 -6.47
CA ASP A 61 -11.49 -15.84 -5.49
C ASP A 61 -11.95 -14.38 -5.33
N PRO A 62 -13.21 -14.06 -5.69
CA PRO A 62 -13.71 -12.70 -5.67
C PRO A 62 -13.77 -12.06 -4.27
N ASP A 63 -13.85 -12.85 -3.21
CA ASP A 63 -13.96 -12.38 -1.82
C ASP A 63 -12.65 -12.59 -1.04
N ARG A 64 -11.53 -12.66 -1.75
CA ARG A 64 -10.20 -12.84 -1.18
C ARG A 64 -9.23 -11.76 -1.64
N LEU A 65 -8.46 -11.26 -0.67
CA LEU A 65 -7.32 -10.39 -0.89
C LEU A 65 -6.06 -11.03 -0.34
N PHE A 66 -4.92 -10.47 -0.72
CA PHE A 66 -3.64 -10.66 -0.08
C PHE A 66 -3.14 -9.32 0.46
N THR A 67 -2.40 -9.36 1.57
CA THR A 67 -1.62 -8.25 2.11
C THR A 67 -0.22 -8.77 2.45
N ALA A 68 0.70 -7.89 2.81
CA ALA A 68 2.05 -8.27 3.21
C ALA A 68 2.44 -7.54 4.49
N THR A 69 3.34 -8.15 5.25
CA THR A 69 4.04 -7.45 6.33
C THR A 69 5.28 -6.76 5.78
N ASP A 70 5.58 -5.58 6.31
CA ASP A 70 6.83 -4.87 6.07
C ASP A 70 8.03 -5.47 6.85
N SER A 71 9.14 -4.72 6.89
CA SER A 71 10.35 -5.11 7.60
C SER A 71 10.23 -5.16 9.14
N ALA A 72 9.20 -4.55 9.75
CA ALA A 72 8.96 -4.63 11.20
C ALA A 72 8.60 -6.05 11.66
N TYR A 73 8.11 -6.91 10.75
CA TYR A 73 7.72 -8.30 11.04
C TYR A 73 8.50 -9.31 10.21
N GLY A 74 9.64 -9.76 10.75
CA GLY A 74 10.43 -10.85 10.16
C GLY A 74 9.99 -12.26 10.60
N PRO A 75 9.99 -13.27 9.70
CA PRO A 75 10.27 -13.18 8.26
C PRO A 75 9.08 -12.57 7.49
N ALA A 76 9.37 -12.03 6.30
CA ALA A 76 8.37 -11.46 5.40
C ALA A 76 7.34 -12.50 5.00
N ARG A 77 6.07 -12.09 5.01
CA ARG A 77 4.93 -12.97 4.75
C ARG A 77 3.90 -12.28 3.88
N ILE A 78 3.34 -13.04 2.95
CA ILE A 78 2.08 -12.71 2.28
C ILE A 78 0.96 -13.33 3.11
N LEU A 79 0.02 -12.51 3.53
CA LEU A 79 -1.12 -12.90 4.35
C LEU A 79 -2.38 -12.92 3.48
N GLY A 80 -3.16 -13.99 3.54
CA GLY A 80 -4.46 -14.04 2.86
C GLY A 80 -5.58 -13.52 3.75
N VAL A 81 -6.47 -12.72 3.17
CA VAL A 81 -7.55 -12.01 3.86
C VAL A 81 -8.90 -12.40 3.25
N ASP A 82 -9.75 -13.02 4.06
CA ASP A 82 -11.16 -13.29 3.74
C ASP A 82 -12.00 -12.04 4.03
N VAL A 83 -12.48 -11.39 2.96
CA VAL A 83 -13.31 -10.18 3.02
C VAL A 83 -14.82 -10.48 2.95
N SER A 84 -15.21 -11.77 2.88
CA SER A 84 -16.60 -12.20 2.99
C SER A 84 -17.11 -12.12 4.44
N ARG A 85 -16.19 -12.03 5.40
CA ARG A 85 -16.43 -11.92 6.85
C ARG A 85 -16.32 -10.48 7.34
N LYS A 86 -16.98 -10.21 8.48
CA LYS A 86 -16.90 -8.91 9.18
C LYS A 86 -16.64 -9.14 10.67
N PRO A 87 -15.49 -8.69 11.23
CA PRO A 87 -14.35 -8.08 10.51
C PRO A 87 -13.72 -9.00 9.46
N ALA A 88 -12.91 -8.43 8.56
CA ALA A 88 -12.10 -9.20 7.62
C ALA A 88 -11.14 -10.12 8.39
N VAL A 89 -10.83 -11.29 7.86
CA VAL A 89 -10.05 -12.30 8.60
C VAL A 89 -8.79 -12.69 7.85
N ILE A 90 -7.64 -12.49 8.49
CA ILE A 90 -6.37 -13.05 8.03
C ILE A 90 -6.36 -14.55 8.34
N ASP A 91 -6.44 -15.39 7.32
CA ASP A 91 -6.67 -16.83 7.49
C ASP A 91 -5.50 -17.72 7.02
N THR A 92 -4.52 -17.13 6.34
CA THR A 92 -3.35 -17.81 5.81
C THR A 92 -2.12 -16.93 5.88
N ALA A 93 -0.95 -17.54 5.99
CA ALA A 93 0.34 -16.88 5.93
C ALA A 93 1.30 -17.71 5.09
N LEU A 94 1.85 -17.10 4.05
CA LEU A 94 2.87 -17.65 3.16
C LEU A 94 4.20 -16.96 3.48
N VAL A 95 5.15 -17.71 4.01
CA VAL A 95 6.50 -17.20 4.31
C VAL A 95 7.28 -17.05 3.01
N ILE A 96 7.89 -15.87 2.82
CA ILE A 96 8.78 -15.63 1.69
C ILE A 96 10.15 -16.25 1.97
N THR A 97 10.71 -16.94 0.99
CA THR A 97 12.02 -17.59 1.10
C THR A 97 12.96 -17.23 -0.03
N ASP A 98 14.23 -17.03 0.31
CA ASP A 98 15.34 -16.90 -0.63
C ASP A 98 16.20 -18.16 -0.56
N ASP A 99 16.31 -18.91 -1.66
CA ASP A 99 16.94 -20.23 -1.71
C ASP A 99 16.43 -21.18 -0.60
N GLY A 100 15.12 -21.15 -0.33
CA GLY A 100 14.45 -21.97 0.68
C GLY A 100 14.70 -21.53 2.13
N ARG A 101 15.34 -20.38 2.36
CA ARG A 101 15.51 -19.79 3.70
C ARG A 101 14.55 -18.61 3.88
N PRO A 102 13.80 -18.53 4.99
CA PRO A 102 13.00 -17.35 5.29
C PRO A 102 13.82 -16.07 5.26
N VAL A 103 13.27 -15.01 4.67
CA VAL A 103 13.93 -13.71 4.52
C VAL A 103 12.99 -12.60 5.02
N THR A 104 13.55 -11.49 5.50
CA THR A 104 12.80 -10.27 5.79
C THR A 104 12.96 -9.32 4.61
N LEU A 105 11.87 -8.68 4.19
CA LEU A 105 11.78 -7.73 3.10
C LEU A 105 10.86 -6.60 3.56
N ASP A 106 11.12 -5.39 3.08
CA ASP A 106 10.25 -4.24 3.27
C ASP A 106 9.25 -4.20 2.11
N ILE A 107 8.09 -4.85 2.28
CA ILE A 107 7.13 -5.02 1.20
C ILE A 107 6.15 -3.85 1.20
N GLU A 108 6.40 -2.89 0.30
CA GLU A 108 5.58 -1.69 0.09
C GLU A 108 4.64 -1.81 -1.12
N GLY A 109 4.54 -3.00 -1.72
CA GLY A 109 3.57 -3.25 -2.77
C GLY A 109 3.43 -4.73 -3.09
N LEU A 110 2.22 -5.15 -3.40
CA LEU A 110 1.88 -6.53 -3.71
C LEU A 110 0.94 -6.62 -4.91
N ALA A 111 1.27 -7.48 -5.86
CA ALA A 111 0.36 -7.89 -6.92
C ALA A 111 0.34 -9.41 -7.08
N ALA A 112 -0.84 -9.99 -7.20
CA ALA A 112 -1.02 -11.41 -7.46
C ALA A 112 -0.97 -11.71 -8.96
N ARG A 113 -0.22 -12.75 -9.34
CA ARG A 113 -0.15 -13.27 -10.71
C ARG A 113 -1.05 -14.50 -10.82
N PRO A 114 -2.01 -14.54 -11.77
CA PRO A 114 -2.81 -15.74 -12.00
C PRO A 114 -1.93 -16.99 -12.17
N ASP A 115 -2.20 -18.01 -11.36
CA ASP A 115 -1.52 -19.32 -11.36
C ASP A 115 0.02 -19.32 -11.18
N SER A 116 0.63 -18.17 -10.86
CA SER A 116 2.11 -18.00 -10.90
C SER A 116 2.72 -17.38 -9.65
N GLY A 117 1.93 -17.05 -8.63
CA GLY A 117 2.41 -16.45 -7.38
C GLY A 117 2.24 -14.93 -7.37
N PHE A 118 3.30 -14.18 -7.07
CA PHE A 118 3.23 -12.76 -6.73
C PHE A 118 4.36 -11.94 -7.36
N VAL A 119 4.14 -10.64 -7.44
CA VAL A 119 5.17 -9.61 -7.68
C VAL A 119 5.12 -8.64 -6.50
N LEU A 120 6.28 -8.34 -5.94
CA LEU A 120 6.44 -7.42 -4.82
C LEU A 120 7.21 -6.18 -5.28
N ALA A 121 6.78 -5.01 -4.83
CA ALA A 121 7.68 -3.87 -4.68
C ALA A 121 8.33 -3.98 -3.31
N VAL A 122 9.66 -3.94 -3.27
CA VAL A 122 10.43 -4.00 -2.02
C VAL A 122 11.29 -2.76 -1.91
N GLU A 123 11.05 -1.97 -0.86
CA GLU A 123 11.89 -0.85 -0.48
C GLU A 123 13.23 -1.36 0.06
N GLY A 124 14.30 -0.66 -0.31
CA GLY A 124 15.65 -0.93 0.16
C GLY A 124 16.14 0.19 1.07
N GLU A 125 17.15 -0.08 1.89
CA GLU A 125 17.74 0.94 2.78
C GLU A 125 18.31 2.12 1.96
N ASP A 126 18.84 1.79 0.78
CA ASP A 126 19.35 2.72 -0.22
C ASP A 126 18.72 2.48 -1.61
N GLY A 127 18.90 3.44 -2.51
CA GLY A 127 18.34 3.41 -3.86
C GLY A 127 18.72 2.18 -4.71
N ASP A 128 19.87 1.56 -4.48
CA ASP A 128 20.33 0.36 -5.21
C ASP A 128 19.76 -0.96 -4.68
N GLU A 129 19.17 -0.95 -3.49
CA GLU A 129 18.54 -2.11 -2.87
C GLU A 129 17.04 -2.22 -3.22
N ASN A 130 16.45 -1.15 -3.75
CA ASN A 130 15.09 -1.13 -4.26
C ASN A 130 14.90 -2.13 -5.39
N GLN A 131 13.88 -2.98 -5.26
CA GLN A 131 13.71 -4.11 -6.17
C GLN A 131 12.26 -4.53 -6.38
N VAL A 132 11.98 -4.98 -7.60
CA VAL A 132 10.80 -5.79 -7.92
C VAL A 132 11.16 -7.26 -7.72
N VAL A 133 10.40 -7.96 -6.88
CA VAL A 133 10.64 -9.37 -6.55
C VAL A 133 9.52 -10.25 -7.07
N TYR A 134 9.85 -11.20 -7.94
CA TYR A 134 8.91 -12.25 -8.36
C TYR A 134 8.99 -13.40 -7.38
N VAL A 135 7.82 -13.81 -6.87
CA VAL A 135 7.68 -14.88 -5.88
C VAL A 135 6.74 -15.94 -6.45
N GLY A 136 7.12 -17.21 -6.31
CA GLY A 136 6.27 -18.34 -6.69
C GLY A 136 5.10 -18.54 -5.74
N ALA A 137 4.14 -19.37 -6.13
CA ALA A 137 2.97 -19.68 -5.29
C ALA A 137 3.31 -20.41 -3.98
N ASP A 138 4.53 -20.95 -3.87
CA ASP A 138 5.08 -21.59 -2.67
C ASP A 138 5.86 -20.63 -1.75
N GLY A 139 5.95 -19.34 -2.11
CA GLY A 139 6.70 -18.32 -1.37
C GLY A 139 8.18 -18.26 -1.73
N GLY A 140 8.69 -19.08 -2.65
CA GLY A 140 10.07 -19.00 -3.12
C GLY A 140 10.31 -17.78 -4.02
N ILE A 141 11.36 -17.00 -3.75
CA ILE A 141 11.82 -15.94 -4.65
C ILE A 141 12.35 -16.58 -5.94
N GLU A 142 11.79 -16.17 -7.08
CA GLU A 142 12.15 -16.67 -8.41
C GLU A 142 13.11 -15.73 -9.13
N ARG A 143 12.91 -14.42 -8.96
CA ARG A 143 13.68 -13.37 -9.64
C ARG A 143 13.65 -12.08 -8.83
N ARG A 144 14.78 -11.38 -8.80
CA ARG A 144 14.90 -9.99 -8.33
C ARG A 144 15.25 -9.10 -9.52
N VAL A 145 14.60 -7.95 -9.63
CA VAL A 145 14.85 -6.93 -10.65
C VAL A 145 15.13 -5.62 -9.92
N PHE A 146 16.31 -5.07 -10.12
CA PHE A 146 16.73 -3.83 -9.47
C PHE A 146 16.42 -2.62 -10.35
N LEU A 147 16.40 -1.45 -9.73
CA LEU A 147 16.37 -0.17 -10.45
C LEU A 147 17.60 -0.03 -11.37
N PRO A 148 17.44 0.62 -12.55
CA PRO A 148 18.58 1.09 -13.33
C PRO A 148 19.51 1.94 -12.47
N SER A 149 20.83 1.78 -12.63
CA SER A 149 21.82 2.40 -11.73
C SER A 149 21.75 3.93 -11.69
N ASP A 150 21.34 4.56 -12.80
CA ASP A 150 21.18 6.02 -12.89
C ASP A 150 19.94 6.52 -12.15
N ILE A 151 18.88 5.70 -12.06
CA ILE A 151 17.68 5.96 -11.27
C ILE A 151 17.98 5.72 -9.79
N ALA A 152 18.53 4.54 -9.46
CA ALA A 152 18.89 4.14 -8.10
C ALA A 152 19.77 5.19 -7.41
N ALA A 153 20.77 5.74 -8.12
CA ALA A 153 21.67 6.76 -7.59
C ALA A 153 21.01 8.10 -7.23
N ARG A 154 19.74 8.30 -7.60
CA ARG A 154 18.96 9.52 -7.32
C ARG A 154 17.73 9.29 -6.48
N VAL A 155 17.45 8.05 -6.08
CA VAL A 155 16.40 7.77 -5.08
C VAL A 155 16.85 8.35 -3.75
N GLY A 156 15.94 9.06 -3.08
CA GLY A 156 16.16 9.59 -1.74
C GLY A 156 16.00 8.52 -0.67
N GLY A 157 15.62 8.92 0.55
CA GLY A 157 15.31 7.97 1.62
C GLY A 157 13.90 7.39 1.57
N GLN A 158 13.23 7.49 0.41
CA GLN A 158 11.88 6.96 0.19
C GLN A 158 11.87 6.28 -1.19
N GLY A 159 11.75 4.96 -1.17
CA GLY A 159 11.94 4.05 -2.28
C GLY A 159 10.66 3.69 -3.02
N PHE A 160 10.54 2.40 -3.34
CA PHE A 160 9.36 1.88 -4.01
C PHE A 160 8.13 1.89 -3.11
N GLU A 161 7.01 2.33 -3.68
CA GLU A 161 5.69 2.35 -3.05
C GLU A 161 4.65 1.89 -4.08
N GLY A 162 4.08 0.72 -3.84
CA GLY A 162 3.08 0.10 -4.68
C GLY A 162 3.60 -0.62 -5.93
N VAL A 163 2.83 -1.63 -6.34
CA VAL A 163 3.07 -2.38 -7.57
C VAL A 163 1.77 -2.84 -8.22
N ALA A 164 1.67 -2.67 -9.54
CA ALA A 164 0.52 -3.13 -10.32
C ALA A 164 0.96 -3.87 -11.59
N LEU A 165 0.09 -4.75 -12.10
CA LEU A 165 0.34 -5.53 -13.31
C LEU A 165 -0.59 -5.11 -14.45
N ASP A 166 -0.02 -4.91 -15.64
CA ASP A 166 -0.72 -4.70 -16.92
C ASP A 166 -0.25 -5.76 -17.93
N GLY A 167 -0.96 -6.90 -17.97
CA GLY A 167 -0.42 -8.11 -18.59
C GLY A 167 0.86 -8.53 -17.88
N ASP A 168 1.96 -8.68 -18.62
CA ASP A 168 3.28 -9.02 -18.07
C ASP A 168 4.08 -7.79 -17.59
N ARG A 169 3.62 -6.56 -17.90
CA ARG A 169 4.32 -5.34 -17.50
C ARG A 169 4.09 -5.06 -16.03
N VAL A 170 5.15 -4.64 -15.35
CA VAL A 170 5.10 -4.25 -13.94
C VAL A 170 5.15 -2.73 -13.84
N TRP A 171 4.23 -2.17 -13.09
CA TRP A 171 4.17 -0.75 -12.76
C TRP A 171 4.57 -0.57 -11.30
N VAL A 172 5.44 0.40 -11.01
CA VAL A 172 5.89 0.75 -9.65
C VAL A 172 5.92 2.26 -9.51
N ALA A 173 5.76 2.79 -8.29
CA ALA A 173 6.04 4.20 -8.01
C ALA A 173 7.29 4.32 -7.15
N VAL A 174 8.03 5.40 -7.34
CA VAL A 174 8.96 5.91 -6.33
C VAL A 174 8.19 6.92 -5.50
N GLN A 175 8.19 6.78 -4.16
CA GLN A 175 7.34 7.57 -3.27
C GLN A 175 7.51 9.08 -3.45
N ARG A 176 8.77 9.50 -3.62
CA ARG A 176 9.22 10.89 -3.66
C ARG A 176 10.03 11.18 -4.92
N GLU A 177 10.32 12.46 -5.13
CA GLU A 177 11.05 12.94 -6.29
C GLU A 177 12.48 12.38 -6.28
N LEU A 178 13.01 12.03 -7.46
CA LEU A 178 14.44 11.76 -7.56
C LEU A 178 15.23 13.05 -7.40
N ASP A 179 16.48 12.96 -6.95
CA ASP A 179 17.39 14.10 -7.00
C ASP A 179 17.50 14.65 -8.43
N GLY A 180 17.26 15.96 -8.57
CA GLY A 180 17.24 16.66 -9.86
C GLY A 180 15.91 16.62 -10.63
N ASP A 181 14.89 15.87 -10.19
CA ASP A 181 13.54 16.02 -10.73
C ASP A 181 12.90 17.35 -10.28
N PRO A 182 11.96 17.91 -11.06
CA PRO A 182 11.18 19.07 -10.63
C PRO A 182 10.43 18.80 -9.31
N GLU A 183 10.27 19.83 -8.49
CA GLU A 183 9.54 19.76 -7.22
C GLU A 183 8.11 19.19 -7.40
N GLY A 184 7.76 18.21 -6.58
CA GLY A 184 6.48 17.50 -6.63
C GLY A 184 6.34 16.50 -7.78
N LEU A 185 7.35 16.33 -8.65
CA LEU A 185 7.27 15.37 -9.76
C LEU A 185 7.96 14.06 -9.39
N VAL A 186 7.17 13.06 -8.98
CA VAL A 186 7.67 11.70 -8.72
C VAL A 186 7.63 10.85 -9.99
N ARG A 187 8.27 9.67 -9.95
CA ARG A 187 8.33 8.77 -11.10
C ARG A 187 7.46 7.53 -10.89
N ILE A 188 6.66 7.24 -11.90
CA ILE A 188 6.00 5.95 -12.09
C ILE A 188 6.80 5.18 -13.14
N GLY A 189 7.37 4.05 -12.74
CA GLY A 189 8.14 3.15 -13.60
C GLY A 189 7.25 2.10 -14.25
N ARG A 190 7.52 1.80 -15.52
CA ARG A 190 6.99 0.64 -16.24
C ARG A 190 8.16 -0.25 -16.63
N TYR A 191 8.15 -1.47 -16.11
CA TYR A 191 9.14 -2.50 -16.38
C TYR A 191 8.58 -3.55 -17.34
N ASN A 192 9.36 -3.88 -18.37
CA ASN A 192 9.06 -4.95 -19.32
C ASN A 192 9.96 -6.17 -19.07
N PRO A 193 9.42 -7.30 -18.59
CA PRO A 193 10.23 -8.47 -18.28
C PRO A 193 10.80 -9.19 -19.50
N ASP A 194 10.23 -8.98 -20.70
CA ASP A 194 10.64 -9.66 -21.94
C ASP A 194 12.03 -9.24 -22.42
N ASP A 195 12.37 -7.96 -22.28
CA ASP A 195 13.63 -7.36 -22.73
C ASP A 195 14.42 -6.65 -21.63
N ASP A 196 13.94 -6.76 -20.37
CA ASP A 196 14.57 -6.19 -19.18
C ASP A 196 14.73 -4.67 -19.27
N THR A 197 13.69 -3.99 -19.78
CA THR A 197 13.70 -2.54 -19.98
C THR A 197 12.81 -1.80 -19.00
N TRP A 198 13.27 -0.61 -18.63
CA TRP A 198 12.54 0.35 -17.81
C TRP A 198 12.22 1.60 -18.61
N GLU A 199 11.04 2.16 -18.36
CA GLU A 199 10.66 3.48 -18.82
C GLU A 199 9.88 4.22 -17.73
N TRP A 200 10.00 5.55 -17.73
CA TRP A 200 9.55 6.37 -16.63
C TRP A 200 8.56 7.44 -17.09
N PHE A 201 7.53 7.62 -16.27
CA PHE A 201 6.50 8.64 -16.42
C PHE A 201 6.46 9.51 -15.18
N GLY A 202 6.05 10.76 -15.33
CA GLY A 202 5.96 11.69 -14.22
C GLY A 202 4.58 11.57 -13.56
N TYR A 203 4.52 11.77 -12.26
CA TYR A 203 3.29 11.96 -11.51
C TYR A 203 3.46 13.21 -10.63
N GLN A 204 2.63 14.22 -10.86
CA GLN A 204 2.70 15.45 -10.09
C GLN A 204 1.89 15.27 -8.80
N LEU A 205 2.55 15.31 -7.67
CA LEU A 205 1.95 15.33 -6.34
C LEU A 205 1.16 16.63 -6.13
N ASP A 206 0.10 16.55 -5.32
CA ASP A 206 -0.54 17.74 -4.76
C ASP A 206 0.37 18.37 -3.69
N THR A 207 -0.08 19.47 -3.11
CA THR A 207 0.66 20.20 -2.07
C THR A 207 -0.27 20.58 -0.92
N THR A 208 0.33 20.78 0.26
CA THR A 208 -0.34 21.38 1.42
C THR A 208 0.28 22.73 1.75
N ASP A 209 -0.39 23.53 2.57
CA ASP A 209 0.14 24.79 3.11
C ASP A 209 0.78 24.61 4.50
N VAL A 210 0.89 23.37 4.98
CA VAL A 210 1.46 23.05 6.29
C VAL A 210 2.98 23.05 6.19
N ALA A 211 3.64 23.78 7.09
CA ALA A 211 5.09 23.83 7.13
C ALA A 211 5.69 22.46 7.44
N ASP A 212 6.77 22.11 6.74
CA ASP A 212 7.54 20.87 6.88
C ASP A 212 6.75 19.58 6.58
N ASP A 213 5.56 19.69 5.98
CA ASP A 213 4.82 18.57 5.44
C ASP A 213 5.35 18.16 4.05
N TRP A 214 5.12 16.90 3.70
CA TRP A 214 5.41 16.37 2.38
C TRP A 214 4.33 15.36 1.97
N ILE A 215 4.16 15.20 0.66
CA ILE A 215 3.22 14.25 0.07
C ILE A 215 4.01 13.17 -0.68
N GLY A 216 3.54 11.93 -0.62
CA GLY A 216 4.10 10.81 -1.35
C GLY A 216 3.03 9.94 -1.99
N VAL A 217 3.47 9.08 -2.90
CA VAL A 217 2.68 7.95 -3.39
C VAL A 217 2.87 6.77 -2.44
N SER A 218 1.79 6.07 -2.14
CA SER A 218 1.75 4.95 -1.19
C SER A 218 1.33 3.63 -1.82
N GLU A 219 0.62 3.65 -2.96
CA GLU A 219 0.19 2.42 -3.61
C GLU A 219 -0.18 2.67 -5.08
N LEU A 220 -0.06 1.62 -5.88
CA LEU A 220 -0.57 1.53 -7.25
C LEU A 220 -1.49 0.32 -7.40
N THR A 221 -2.66 0.53 -7.98
CA THR A 221 -3.48 -0.59 -8.48
C THR A 221 -4.04 -0.28 -9.86
N ILE A 222 -4.27 -1.29 -10.69
CA ILE A 222 -4.86 -1.10 -12.03
C ILE A 222 -6.32 -1.54 -11.99
N HIS A 223 -7.21 -0.64 -12.40
CA HIS A 223 -8.64 -0.90 -12.47
C HIS A 223 -9.29 -0.14 -13.62
N ASP A 224 -10.10 -0.82 -14.43
CA ASP A 224 -10.79 -0.27 -15.60
C ASP A 224 -9.87 0.56 -16.51
N GLY A 225 -8.73 -0.03 -16.88
CA GLY A 225 -7.77 0.54 -17.83
C GLY A 225 -7.03 1.80 -17.36
N ALA A 226 -7.00 2.05 -16.05
CA ALA A 226 -6.23 3.14 -15.47
C ALA A 226 -5.47 2.68 -14.23
N LEU A 227 -4.39 3.41 -13.94
CA LEU A 227 -3.75 3.37 -12.63
C LEU A 227 -4.62 4.13 -11.65
N LEU A 228 -4.88 3.52 -10.50
CA LEU A 228 -5.29 4.20 -9.29
C LEU A 228 -4.03 4.40 -8.47
N VAL A 229 -3.76 5.64 -8.09
CA VAL A 229 -2.59 6.05 -7.31
C VAL A 229 -3.10 6.51 -5.95
N LEU A 230 -2.63 5.89 -4.88
CA LEU A 230 -2.86 6.33 -3.52
C LEU A 230 -1.82 7.38 -3.16
N GLU A 231 -2.26 8.58 -2.82
CA GLU A 231 -1.42 9.72 -2.50
C GLU A 231 -1.79 10.26 -1.12
N ARG A 232 -0.77 10.51 -0.30
CA ARG A 232 -0.97 10.93 1.09
C ARG A 232 0.09 11.93 1.55
N ASP A 233 -0.30 12.82 2.45
CA ASP A 233 0.63 13.64 3.22
C ASP A 233 1.28 12.86 4.37
N LYS A 234 2.34 13.38 4.97
CA LYS A 234 2.98 12.80 6.18
C LYS A 234 2.25 13.19 7.47
N LEU A 235 1.13 13.90 7.37
CA LEU A 235 0.34 14.32 8.51
C LEU A 235 -0.66 13.24 8.93
N ASN A 236 -1.08 13.31 10.19
CA ASN A 236 -2.00 12.39 10.82
C ASN A 236 -2.96 13.13 11.77
N GLY A 237 -3.98 12.42 12.24
CA GLY A 237 -4.98 12.95 13.17
C GLY A 237 -5.70 14.18 12.64
N PRO A 238 -5.89 15.23 13.47
CA PRO A 238 -6.55 16.46 13.05
C PRO A 238 -5.70 17.27 12.05
N ASP A 239 -4.42 16.95 11.89
CA ASP A 239 -3.51 17.66 11.01
C ASP A 239 -3.47 17.08 9.60
N ALA A 240 -4.00 15.88 9.36
CA ALA A 240 -4.14 15.34 8.01
C ALA A 240 -4.90 16.29 7.06
N ARG A 241 -4.39 16.44 5.84
CA ARG A 241 -4.92 17.33 4.78
C ARG A 241 -5.16 16.59 3.47
N VAL A 242 -4.30 15.64 3.11
CA VAL A 242 -4.37 14.89 1.85
C VAL A 242 -4.23 13.40 2.14
N LYS A 243 -5.31 12.66 1.90
CA LYS A 243 -5.37 11.19 1.82
C LYS A 243 -6.32 10.89 0.67
N ALA A 244 -5.83 10.47 -0.49
CA ALA A 244 -6.66 10.47 -1.70
C ALA A 244 -6.26 9.40 -2.70
N ILE A 245 -7.25 8.96 -3.49
CA ILE A 245 -7.07 8.08 -4.64
C ILE A 245 -7.22 8.94 -5.89
N TYR A 246 -6.23 8.88 -6.78
CA TYR A 246 -6.28 9.52 -8.09
C TYR A 246 -6.34 8.48 -9.19
N ARG A 247 -7.15 8.74 -10.22
CA ARG A 247 -7.15 7.98 -11.47
C ARG A 247 -6.16 8.61 -12.44
N VAL A 248 -5.25 7.82 -12.98
CA VAL A 248 -4.23 8.19 -13.96
C VAL A 248 -4.36 7.30 -15.18
N ALA A 249 -4.54 7.91 -16.36
CA ALA A 249 -4.65 7.16 -17.60
C ALA A 249 -3.33 6.44 -17.91
N LEU A 250 -3.41 5.15 -18.27
CA LEU A 250 -2.25 4.40 -18.76
C LEU A 250 -1.75 5.04 -20.07
N PRO A 251 -0.46 5.36 -20.20
CA PRO A 251 0.10 5.95 -21.40
C PRO A 251 0.26 4.90 -22.52
N ASP A 252 -0.26 5.24 -23.71
CA ASP A 252 -0.03 4.46 -24.95
C ASP A 252 1.40 4.60 -25.50
N GLY A 253 2.10 5.68 -25.12
CA GLY A 253 3.43 6.02 -25.61
C GLY A 253 4.58 5.55 -24.72
N PRO A 254 5.83 5.71 -25.18
CA PRO A 254 7.00 5.43 -24.36
C PRO A 254 7.20 6.50 -23.29
N GLY A 255 7.70 6.08 -22.13
CA GLY A 255 8.29 6.95 -21.11
C GLY A 255 9.73 7.33 -21.45
N VAL A 256 10.37 8.09 -20.56
CA VAL A 256 11.80 8.38 -20.69
C VAL A 256 12.64 7.20 -20.17
N PRO A 257 13.81 6.91 -20.75
CA PRO A 257 14.58 5.72 -20.41
C PRO A 257 15.51 5.89 -19.20
N SER A 258 15.75 7.12 -18.73
CA SER A 258 16.82 7.43 -17.79
C SER A 258 16.48 8.55 -16.81
N ALA A 259 17.31 8.69 -15.78
CA ALA A 259 17.23 9.78 -14.79
C ALA A 259 17.54 11.16 -15.39
N ASP A 260 18.33 11.23 -16.47
CA ASP A 260 18.77 12.49 -17.10
C ASP A 260 17.66 13.23 -17.87
N GLU A 261 16.56 12.54 -18.16
CA GLU A 261 15.42 13.09 -18.86
C GLU A 261 14.26 13.34 -17.89
N THR A 262 13.69 14.53 -17.91
CA THR A 262 12.48 14.84 -17.12
C THR A 262 11.28 14.12 -17.75
N PRO A 263 10.62 13.20 -17.03
CA PRO A 263 9.48 12.48 -17.56
C PRO A 263 8.28 13.40 -17.72
N ARG A 264 7.42 13.11 -18.70
CA ARG A 264 6.14 13.83 -18.84
C ARG A 264 5.20 13.41 -17.72
N ALA A 265 4.64 14.39 -17.02
CA ALA A 265 3.57 14.16 -16.05
C ALA A 265 2.32 13.55 -16.73
N LEU A 266 1.86 12.42 -16.23
CA LEU A 266 0.59 11.81 -16.61
C LEU A 266 -0.56 12.64 -16.00
N PRO A 267 -1.65 12.85 -16.75
CA PRO A 267 -2.82 13.54 -16.21
C PRO A 267 -3.48 12.69 -15.14
N LYS A 268 -3.70 13.28 -13.96
CA LYS A 268 -4.43 12.67 -12.84
C LYS A 268 -5.77 13.37 -12.60
N THR A 269 -6.76 12.62 -12.13
CA THR A 269 -8.05 13.14 -11.67
C THR A 269 -8.37 12.53 -10.31
N LEU A 270 -8.80 13.35 -9.36
CA LEU A 270 -9.25 12.86 -8.05
C LEU A 270 -10.40 11.87 -8.26
N ALA A 271 -10.25 10.66 -7.72
CA ALA A 271 -11.26 9.60 -7.74
C ALA A 271 -11.96 9.47 -6.39
N ARG A 272 -11.25 9.72 -5.28
CA ARG A 272 -11.82 9.71 -3.92
C ARG A 272 -10.96 10.49 -2.93
N ASN A 273 -11.58 11.32 -2.10
CA ASN A 273 -10.98 11.83 -0.86
C ASN A 273 -11.24 10.85 0.28
N LEU A 274 -10.19 10.33 0.91
CA LEU A 274 -10.25 9.31 1.97
C LEU A 274 -10.35 9.91 3.37
N LEU A 275 -10.14 11.22 3.57
CA LEU A 275 -10.23 11.82 4.91
C LEU A 275 -11.59 11.57 5.59
N PRO A 276 -12.75 11.70 4.93
CA PRO A 276 -14.03 11.38 5.56
C PRO A 276 -14.13 9.91 6.00
N ASP A 277 -13.54 8.98 5.26
CA ASP A 277 -13.53 7.54 5.60
C ASP A 277 -12.66 7.29 6.84
N LEU A 278 -11.43 7.82 6.84
CA LEU A 278 -10.48 7.69 7.94
C LEU A 278 -10.96 8.38 9.23
N GLN A 279 -11.79 9.42 9.10
CA GLN A 279 -12.40 10.12 10.24
C GLN A 279 -13.67 9.44 10.78
N ALA A 280 -14.25 8.48 10.05
CA ALA A 280 -15.56 7.91 10.38
C ALA A 280 -15.60 7.17 11.73
N THR A 281 -14.46 6.62 12.16
CA THR A 281 -14.32 5.97 13.47
C THR A 281 -14.23 6.97 14.62
N ASN A 282 -14.16 8.28 14.32
CA ASN A 282 -13.86 9.36 15.27
C ASN A 282 -12.53 9.15 16.03
N GLY A 283 -11.63 8.34 15.46
CA GLY A 283 -10.26 8.13 15.93
C GLY A 283 -9.29 9.16 15.36
N PHE A 284 -8.01 8.94 15.63
CA PHE A 284 -6.93 9.67 14.97
C PHE A 284 -6.83 9.15 13.52
N VAL A 285 -6.83 10.05 12.54
CA VAL A 285 -6.55 9.68 11.14
C VAL A 285 -5.15 9.09 11.09
N GLN A 286 -5.02 7.90 10.52
CA GLN A 286 -3.73 7.24 10.36
C GLN A 286 -2.87 7.98 9.35
N GLU A 287 -1.56 7.97 9.61
CA GLU A 287 -0.56 8.61 8.75
C GLU A 287 -0.44 7.85 7.42
N LYS A 288 -0.08 6.57 7.54
CA LYS A 288 0.19 5.66 6.43
C LYS A 288 -1.07 4.92 5.97
N VAL A 289 -1.56 5.30 4.79
CA VAL A 289 -2.55 4.53 4.02
C VAL A 289 -1.78 3.91 2.86
N GLU A 290 -1.53 2.60 2.92
CA GLU A 290 -0.48 1.98 2.08
C GLU A 290 -1.00 0.82 1.20
N GLY A 291 -2.18 0.25 1.48
CA GLY A 291 -2.72 -0.81 0.61
C GLY A 291 -4.06 -0.46 0.00
N LEU A 292 -4.22 -0.69 -1.30
CA LEU A 292 -5.43 -0.42 -2.09
C LEU A 292 -5.67 -1.53 -3.13
N ALA A 293 -6.85 -2.15 -3.11
CA ALA A 293 -7.21 -3.14 -4.12
C ALA A 293 -8.69 -3.09 -4.50
N VAL A 294 -8.98 -3.35 -5.77
CA VAL A 294 -10.33 -3.72 -6.22
C VAL A 294 -10.41 -5.24 -6.30
N ALA A 295 -11.19 -5.86 -5.42
CA ALA A 295 -11.33 -7.32 -5.38
C ALA A 295 -12.19 -7.85 -6.53
N GLY A 296 -12.18 -9.17 -6.76
CA GLY A 296 -12.99 -9.80 -7.80
C GLY A 296 -14.51 -9.69 -7.58
N ASN A 297 -14.95 -9.35 -6.36
CA ASN A 297 -16.35 -9.00 -6.06
C ASN A 297 -16.73 -7.57 -6.47
N GLY A 298 -15.80 -6.81 -7.07
CA GLY A 298 -16.01 -5.46 -7.59
C GLY A 298 -15.99 -4.37 -6.52
N ARG A 299 -15.53 -4.67 -5.30
CA ARG A 299 -15.45 -3.71 -4.19
C ARG A 299 -14.04 -3.18 -4.01
N LEU A 300 -13.94 -1.92 -3.59
CA LEU A 300 -12.70 -1.25 -3.29
C LEU A 300 -12.34 -1.43 -1.81
N TYR A 301 -11.12 -1.87 -1.54
CA TYR A 301 -10.60 -2.08 -0.19
C TYR A 301 -9.35 -1.24 0.04
N LEU A 302 -9.18 -0.79 1.28
CA LEU A 302 -8.05 0.02 1.75
C LEU A 302 -7.54 -0.52 3.08
N VAL A 303 -6.23 -0.50 3.31
CA VAL A 303 -5.62 -0.78 4.62
C VAL A 303 -4.61 0.30 5.01
N THR A 304 -4.54 0.58 6.32
CA THR A 304 -3.49 1.44 6.89
C THR A 304 -2.36 0.62 7.45
N ASP A 305 -1.14 1.10 7.25
CA ASP A 305 0.04 0.59 7.91
C ASP A 305 0.14 1.21 9.32
N ASN A 306 0.43 0.38 10.33
CA ASN A 306 0.67 0.84 11.69
C ASN A 306 2.17 0.90 12.05
N ASP A 307 3.04 0.76 11.05
CA ASP A 307 4.47 1.08 11.06
C ASP A 307 5.23 0.37 12.19
N GLY A 308 4.82 -0.85 12.54
CA GLY A 308 5.43 -1.59 13.65
C GLY A 308 5.29 -0.91 15.02
N LEU A 309 4.34 0.02 15.17
CA LEU A 309 4.16 0.94 16.31
C LEU A 309 5.15 2.12 16.37
N ASP A 310 6.01 2.30 15.36
CA ASP A 310 6.86 3.48 15.24
C ASP A 310 6.04 4.64 14.68
N ASP A 311 6.08 5.81 15.34
CA ASP A 311 5.31 7.00 14.95
C ASP A 311 3.79 6.77 14.64
N ALA A 312 3.21 5.69 15.17
CA ALA A 312 1.84 5.26 14.93
C ALA A 312 1.11 4.94 16.23
N ASN A 313 -0.21 5.11 16.24
CA ASN A 313 -1.02 4.78 17.42
C ASN A 313 -1.30 3.27 17.57
N GLY A 314 -0.78 2.45 16.66
CA GLY A 314 -0.92 0.99 16.62
C GLY A 314 -2.19 0.46 15.98
N GLU A 315 -3.11 1.33 15.55
CA GLU A 315 -4.35 0.93 14.90
C GLU A 315 -4.14 0.62 13.41
N THR A 316 -4.46 -0.61 13.00
CA THR A 316 -4.65 -0.94 11.58
C THR A 316 -6.13 -0.82 11.24
N GLN A 317 -6.46 0.08 10.32
CA GLN A 317 -7.80 0.24 9.79
C GLN A 317 -7.90 -0.44 8.43
N PHE A 318 -8.81 -1.40 8.32
CA PHE A 318 -9.19 -2.04 7.06
C PHE A 318 -10.58 -1.58 6.64
N PHE A 319 -10.72 -1.09 5.41
CA PHE A 319 -11.97 -0.54 4.89
C PHE A 319 -12.48 -1.34 3.71
N ASP A 320 -13.79 -1.58 3.71
CA ASP A 320 -14.57 -1.88 2.53
C ASP A 320 -15.26 -0.57 2.10
N LEU A 321 -14.71 0.09 1.09
CA LEU A 321 -15.16 1.41 0.61
C LEU A 321 -16.40 1.32 -0.31
N GLY A 322 -16.92 0.10 -0.55
CA GLY A 322 -18.09 -0.13 -1.38
C GLY A 322 -17.76 -0.58 -2.80
N PRO A 323 -18.79 -0.69 -3.67
CA PRO A 323 -18.58 -0.96 -5.10
C PRO A 323 -17.61 0.04 -5.72
N ALA A 324 -16.61 -0.44 -6.45
CA ALA A 324 -15.56 0.41 -7.02
C ALA A 324 -16.13 1.48 -7.97
N GLU A 325 -17.19 1.15 -8.72
CA GLU A 325 -17.90 2.09 -9.60
C GLU A 325 -18.44 3.32 -8.86
N ASP A 326 -18.92 3.15 -7.64
CA ASP A 326 -19.44 4.23 -6.79
C ASP A 326 -18.31 4.90 -6.03
N ALA A 327 -17.38 4.09 -5.49
CA ALA A 327 -16.31 4.56 -4.62
C ALA A 327 -15.29 5.47 -5.34
N LEU A 328 -15.14 5.30 -6.66
CA LEU A 328 -14.18 6.01 -7.52
C LEU A 328 -14.83 7.06 -8.44
N ALA A 329 -16.08 7.42 -8.19
CA ALA A 329 -16.85 8.32 -9.06
C ALA A 329 -16.41 9.80 -8.99
N GLY A 330 -15.55 10.19 -8.03
CA GLY A 330 -15.11 11.56 -7.79
C GLY A 330 -15.88 12.27 -6.69
#